data_AF-A0AAN5BWN8-F1
#
_entry.id   AF-A0AAN5BWN8-F1
#
_cell.length_a   1.000
_cell.length_b   1.000
_cell.length_c   1.000
_cell.angle_alpha   90.00
_cell.angle_beta   90.00
_cell.angle_gamma   90.00
#
_symmetry.space_group_name_H-M   'P 1'
#
loop_
_entity.id
_entity.type
_entity.pdbx_description
1 polymer ?
#
loop_
_entity_poly.entity_id
_entity_poly.type
_entity_poly.pdbx_seq_one_letter_code
_entity_poly.pdbx_strand_id
1 'polypeptide(L)'
;MLVNTQYEDADHSFNATTRDQERRGFSNASTFTTKLYLRIPRPNKFGYFIGFGSQVLRKTQDSAPCEKFHHPRIEGYIEEAEEDWWYNKLCDEELEVMDIRTLNGFVPAAAVWIEYCGKEIHDKGGYIDQEIPAWDKWTGPAGWSKEPWAFWKERFEWISTVTALDRQTRKIATKPVEQMTSIERGEDGII
;
A
#
# COMPACT_ATOMS: atom_id res chain seq x y z
N MET A 1 -4.41 23.51 -3.19
CA MET A 1 -5.17 22.39 -3.76
C MET A 1 -4.62 21.14 -3.09
N LEU A 2 -5.21 20.77 -1.96
CA LEU A 2 -4.83 19.54 -1.26
C LEU A 2 -5.34 18.41 -2.15
N VAL A 3 -4.41 17.64 -2.69
CA VAL A 3 -4.72 16.44 -3.46
C VAL A 3 -5.32 15.46 -2.46
N ASN A 4 -6.63 15.51 -2.33
CA ASN A 4 -7.45 14.46 -1.75
C ASN A 4 -7.49 13.32 -2.78
N THR A 5 -6.33 12.76 -3.12
CA THR A 5 -6.27 11.49 -3.85
C THR A 5 -6.75 10.47 -2.86
N GLN A 6 -8.04 10.17 -2.92
CA GLN A 6 -8.59 9.00 -2.28
C GLN A 6 -7.72 7.82 -2.71
N TYR A 7 -7.05 7.20 -1.73
CA TYR A 7 -6.32 5.95 -1.90
C TYR A 7 -7.18 4.85 -2.55
N GLU A 8 -8.50 5.05 -2.56
CA GLU A 8 -9.53 4.21 -3.16
C GLU A 8 -9.50 4.23 -4.70
N ASP A 9 -8.97 5.28 -5.35
CA ASP A 9 -9.04 5.44 -6.80
C ASP A 9 -7.81 4.94 -7.57
N ALA A 10 -6.81 4.39 -6.90
CA ALA A 10 -5.54 4.04 -7.54
C ALA A 10 -5.62 2.77 -8.41
N ASP A 11 -6.65 1.92 -8.26
CA ASP A 11 -6.83 0.71 -9.05
C ASP A 11 -8.30 0.20 -9.00
N HIS A 12 -9.22 0.89 -9.69
CA HIS A 12 -10.57 0.38 -9.96
C HIS A 12 -10.49 -0.67 -11.08
N SER A 13 -10.61 -1.95 -10.72
CA SER A 13 -10.70 -3.10 -11.62
C SER A 13 -11.75 -2.98 -12.75
N PHE A 14 -12.83 -2.21 -12.57
CA PHE A 14 -13.90 -1.99 -13.56
C PHE A 14 -13.54 -0.97 -14.66
N ASN A 15 -12.52 -0.13 -14.45
CA ASN A 15 -12.03 0.82 -15.45
C ASN A 15 -10.93 0.23 -16.34
N ALA A 16 -11.23 -0.90 -17.00
CA ALA A 16 -10.25 -1.64 -17.80
C ALA A 16 -9.48 -0.79 -18.84
N THR A 17 -10.09 0.30 -19.33
CA THR A 17 -9.51 1.20 -20.34
C THR A 17 -8.52 2.22 -19.77
N THR A 18 -8.66 2.64 -18.50
CA THR A 18 -7.78 3.66 -17.87
C THR A 18 -6.88 3.10 -16.77
N ARG A 19 -7.14 1.87 -16.32
CA ARG A 19 -6.43 1.18 -15.22
C ARG A 19 -4.89 1.28 -15.32
N ASP A 20 -4.32 0.97 -16.47
CA ASP A 20 -2.85 1.01 -16.63
C ASP A 20 -2.29 2.45 -16.58
N GLN A 21 -3.08 3.44 -16.98
CA GLN A 21 -2.73 4.85 -16.85
C GLN A 21 -2.80 5.30 -15.39
N GLU A 22 -3.83 4.90 -14.65
CA GLU A 22 -4.03 5.21 -13.23
C GLU A 22 -2.91 4.61 -12.37
N ARG A 23 -2.60 3.32 -12.55
CA ARG A 23 -1.47 2.64 -11.88
C ARG A 23 -0.14 3.35 -12.10
N ARG A 24 0.15 3.73 -13.35
CA ARG A 24 1.36 4.52 -13.67
C ARG A 24 1.33 5.90 -13.02
N GLY A 25 0.17 6.57 -13.03
CA GLY A 25 -0.05 7.84 -12.35
C GLY A 25 0.28 7.76 -10.86
N PHE A 26 -0.19 6.71 -10.19
CA PHE A 26 0.06 6.47 -8.77
C PHE A 26 1.54 6.23 -8.44
N SER A 27 2.22 5.40 -9.25
CA SER A 27 3.66 5.17 -9.12
C SER A 27 4.48 6.46 -9.36
N ASN A 28 4.07 7.28 -10.33
CA ASN A 28 4.70 8.57 -10.63
C ASN A 28 4.49 9.58 -9.49
N ALA A 29 3.28 9.63 -8.92
CA ALA A 29 2.97 10.47 -7.77
C ALA A 29 3.81 10.08 -6.54
N SER A 30 3.97 8.77 -6.29
CA SER A 30 4.84 8.27 -5.22
C SER A 30 6.30 8.67 -5.44
N THR A 31 6.80 8.54 -6.67
CA THR A 31 8.18 8.95 -7.05
C THR A 31 8.39 10.44 -6.89
N PHE A 32 7.44 11.26 -7.31
CA PHE A 32 7.51 12.70 -7.14
C PHE A 32 7.54 13.07 -5.65
N THR A 33 6.66 12.47 -4.86
CA THR A 33 6.51 12.76 -3.44
C THR A 33 7.76 12.36 -2.65
N THR A 34 8.33 11.18 -2.89
CA THR A 34 9.58 10.75 -2.22
C THR A 34 10.74 11.66 -2.57
N LYS A 35 10.92 12.01 -3.85
CA LYS A 35 12.00 12.91 -4.28
C LYS A 35 11.83 14.32 -3.73
N LEU A 36 10.60 14.82 -3.66
CA LEU A 36 10.31 16.10 -3.02
C LEU A 36 10.65 16.03 -1.53
N TYR A 37 10.18 14.99 -0.82
CA TYR A 37 10.43 14.78 0.60
C TYR A 37 11.92 14.82 0.95
N LEU A 38 12.75 14.12 0.18
CA LEU A 38 14.21 14.06 0.37
C LEU A 38 14.91 15.41 0.16
N ARG A 39 14.32 16.34 -0.60
CA ARG A 39 14.91 17.67 -0.86
C ARG A 39 14.56 18.72 0.19
N ILE A 40 13.64 18.43 1.12
CA ILE A 40 13.21 19.40 2.12
C ILE A 40 14.18 19.33 3.32
N PRO A 41 14.87 20.43 3.69
CA PRO A 41 15.77 20.46 4.84
C PRO A 41 15.11 19.99 6.15
N ARG A 42 15.87 19.39 7.06
CA ARG A 42 15.37 18.95 8.38
C ARG A 42 15.69 19.98 9.48
N PRO A 43 14.81 20.15 10.50
CA PRO A 43 13.46 19.60 10.62
C PRO A 43 12.48 20.31 9.69
N ASN A 44 11.45 19.60 9.19
CA ASN A 44 10.41 20.24 8.38
C ASN A 44 8.99 19.90 8.83
N LYS A 45 8.10 20.87 8.60
CA LYS A 45 6.63 20.73 8.78
C LYS A 45 5.97 19.75 7.81
N PHE A 46 6.75 19.17 6.88
CA PHE A 46 6.31 18.20 5.89
C PHE A 46 6.67 16.75 6.27
N GLY A 47 7.01 16.53 7.55
CA GLY A 47 7.23 15.20 8.12
C GLY A 47 6.03 14.25 7.97
N TYR A 48 4.86 14.74 7.58
CA TYR A 48 3.68 13.92 7.24
C TYR A 48 3.83 13.17 5.90
N PHE A 49 4.71 13.59 4.97
CA PHE A 49 4.86 12.89 3.68
C PHE A 49 5.38 11.46 3.84
N ILE A 50 6.19 11.19 4.87
CA ILE A 50 6.57 9.80 5.19
C ILE A 50 5.37 8.98 5.69
N GLY A 51 4.36 9.66 6.28
CA GLY A 51 3.07 9.06 6.62
C GLY A 51 2.32 8.58 5.39
N PHE A 52 2.40 9.30 4.26
CA PHE A 52 1.85 8.83 2.98
C PHE A 52 2.51 7.51 2.54
N GLY A 53 3.84 7.41 2.62
CA GLY A 53 4.56 6.18 2.33
C GLY A 53 4.15 5.00 3.23
N SER A 54 3.92 5.29 4.51
CA SER A 54 3.40 4.31 5.47
C SER A 54 2.04 3.75 5.06
N GLN A 55 1.14 4.61 4.55
CA GLN A 55 -0.20 4.21 4.12
C GLN A 55 -0.13 3.41 2.82
N VAL A 56 0.75 3.76 1.88
CA VAL A 56 0.99 2.98 0.66
C VAL A 56 1.51 1.58 1.00
N LEU A 57 2.48 1.50 1.92
CA LEU A 57 3.02 0.23 2.41
C LEU A 57 1.92 -0.61 3.06
N ARG A 58 1.16 -0.02 3.99
CA ARG A 58 0.02 -0.66 4.69
C ARG A 58 -1.03 -1.19 3.72
N LYS A 59 -1.47 -0.38 2.78
CA LYS A 59 -2.37 -0.82 1.70
C LYS A 59 -1.80 -1.99 0.91
N THR A 60 -0.49 -2.01 0.64
CA THR A 60 0.16 -3.14 -0.06
C THR A 60 0.09 -4.44 0.75
N GLN A 61 -0.09 -4.37 2.08
CA GLN A 61 -0.34 -5.56 2.91
C GLN A 61 -1.80 -5.96 2.95
N ASP A 62 -2.69 -4.97 3.09
CA ASP A 62 -4.12 -5.15 3.33
C ASP A 62 -4.87 -5.51 2.06
N SER A 63 -4.35 -5.11 0.90
CA SER A 63 -4.91 -5.46 -0.40
C SER A 63 -4.99 -6.98 -0.56
N ALA A 64 -6.24 -7.42 -0.66
CA ALA A 64 -6.70 -8.76 -1.00
C ALA A 64 -6.51 -9.86 0.06
N PRO A 65 -7.47 -9.97 1.01
CA PRO A 65 -7.75 -11.20 1.72
C PRO A 65 -8.44 -12.18 0.77
N CYS A 66 -7.76 -12.58 -0.31
CA CYS A 66 -8.29 -13.46 -1.36
C CYS A 66 -8.71 -14.86 -0.85
N GLU A 67 -8.42 -15.16 0.42
CA GLU A 67 -8.80 -16.39 1.13
C GLU A 67 -10.11 -16.24 1.91
N LYS A 68 -10.71 -15.04 1.97
CA LYS A 68 -11.93 -14.75 2.74
C LYS A 68 -13.13 -14.63 1.83
N PHE A 69 -14.15 -15.44 2.12
CA PHE A 69 -15.45 -15.43 1.43
C PHE A 69 -16.51 -14.63 2.19
N HIS A 70 -16.34 -14.47 3.50
CA HIS A 70 -17.18 -13.65 4.38
C HIS A 70 -16.35 -12.48 4.87
N HIS A 71 -16.77 -11.27 4.49
CA HIS A 71 -16.02 -10.06 4.77
C HIS A 71 -16.85 -9.15 5.68
N PRO A 72 -16.48 -8.98 6.98
CA PRO A 72 -17.24 -8.16 7.92
C PRO A 72 -17.47 -6.72 7.45
N ARG A 73 -16.55 -6.19 6.63
CA ARG A 73 -16.67 -4.89 5.99
C ARG A 73 -17.80 -4.85 4.96
N ILE A 74 -17.90 -5.87 4.08
CA ILE A 74 -19.04 -5.97 3.15
C ILE A 74 -20.32 -6.14 3.96
N GLU A 75 -20.32 -7.07 4.91
CA GLU A 75 -21.49 -7.38 5.76
C GLU A 75 -22.04 -6.13 6.46
N GLY A 76 -21.17 -5.27 7.00
CA GLY A 76 -21.59 -4.00 7.62
C GLY A 76 -22.08 -2.95 6.62
N TYR A 77 -21.52 -2.89 5.40
CA TYR A 77 -21.95 -1.93 4.38
C TYR A 77 -23.28 -2.30 3.73
N ILE A 78 -23.58 -3.60 3.62
CA ILE A 78 -24.80 -4.11 2.98
C ILE A 78 -25.96 -4.28 3.96
N GLU A 79 -25.74 -4.16 5.27
CA GLU A 79 -26.76 -4.36 6.31
C GLU A 79 -27.97 -3.42 6.12
N GLU A 80 -27.73 -2.21 5.63
CA GLU A 80 -28.76 -1.19 5.36
C GLU A 80 -29.25 -1.19 3.90
N ALA A 81 -28.79 -2.11 3.05
CA ALA A 81 -29.17 -2.16 1.65
C ALA A 81 -30.55 -2.83 1.47
N GLU A 82 -31.60 -2.02 1.38
CA GLU A 82 -32.98 -2.50 1.22
C GLU A 82 -33.31 -3.00 -0.20
N GLU A 83 -32.56 -2.55 -1.21
CA GLU A 83 -32.81 -2.87 -2.62
C GLU A 83 -31.73 -3.78 -3.21
N ASP A 84 -32.14 -4.86 -3.88
CA ASP A 84 -31.22 -5.88 -4.45
C ASP A 84 -30.13 -5.29 -5.35
N TRP A 85 -30.47 -4.29 -6.18
CA TRP A 85 -29.47 -3.67 -7.07
C TRP A 85 -28.44 -2.84 -6.28
N TRP A 86 -28.86 -2.22 -5.17
CA TRP A 86 -27.98 -1.45 -4.30
C TRP A 86 -27.07 -2.37 -3.48
N TYR A 87 -27.64 -3.46 -2.95
CA TYR A 87 -26.88 -4.54 -2.31
C TYR A 87 -25.78 -5.08 -3.23
N ASN A 88 -26.14 -5.46 -4.47
CA ASN A 88 -25.19 -6.03 -5.41
C ASN A 88 -24.11 -5.02 -5.79
N LYS A 89 -24.49 -3.76 -6.00
CA LYS A 89 -23.54 -2.68 -6.30
C LYS A 89 -22.53 -2.48 -5.17
N LEU A 90 -22.97 -2.38 -3.92
CA LEU A 90 -22.08 -2.20 -2.76
C LEU A 90 -21.15 -3.41 -2.57
N CYS A 91 -21.66 -4.63 -2.77
CA CYS A 91 -20.83 -5.83 -2.77
C CYS A 91 -19.74 -5.77 -3.83
N ASP A 92 -20.09 -5.44 -5.08
CA ASP A 92 -19.16 -5.39 -6.21
C ASP A 92 -18.07 -4.32 -6.01
N GLU A 93 -18.45 -3.12 -5.54
CA GLU A 93 -17.52 -2.02 -5.23
C GLU A 93 -16.53 -2.43 -4.13
N GLU A 94 -17.00 -3.05 -3.04
CA GLU A 94 -16.11 -3.47 -1.95
C GLU A 94 -15.23 -4.67 -2.35
N LEU A 95 -15.75 -5.64 -3.11
CA LEU A 95 -14.97 -6.77 -3.64
C LEU A 95 -13.85 -6.29 -4.58
N GLU A 96 -14.09 -5.23 -5.35
CA GLU A 96 -13.09 -4.63 -6.21
C GLU A 96 -11.92 -4.04 -5.43
N VAL A 97 -12.18 -3.29 -4.36
CA VAL A 97 -11.11 -2.75 -3.51
C VAL A 97 -10.25 -3.90 -2.97
N MET A 98 -10.87 -5.04 -2.66
CA MET A 98 -10.23 -6.26 -2.18
C MET A 98 -9.66 -7.18 -3.27
N ASP A 99 -9.72 -6.80 -4.54
CA ASP A 99 -9.18 -7.62 -5.62
C ASP A 99 -7.66 -7.68 -5.53
N ILE A 100 -7.10 -8.91 -5.64
CA ILE A 100 -5.66 -9.15 -5.67
C ILE A 100 -4.94 -8.30 -6.72
N ARG A 101 -5.59 -8.00 -7.84
CA ARG A 101 -5.04 -7.22 -8.95
C ARG A 101 -4.76 -5.78 -8.60
N THR A 102 -5.35 -5.23 -7.53
CA THR A 102 -5.02 -3.88 -7.02
C THR A 102 -3.54 -3.73 -6.66
N LEU A 103 -2.88 -4.84 -6.28
CA LEU A 103 -1.45 -4.87 -5.99
C LEU A 103 -0.58 -4.48 -7.20
N ASN A 104 -1.08 -4.56 -8.43
CA ASN A 104 -0.34 -4.11 -9.60
C ASN A 104 -0.09 -2.59 -9.60
N GLY A 105 -0.95 -1.79 -8.95
CA GLY A 105 -0.72 -0.37 -8.68
C GLY A 105 0.09 -0.12 -7.41
N PHE A 106 -0.25 -0.82 -6.32
CA PHE A 106 0.35 -0.57 -4.99
C PHE A 106 1.79 -1.04 -4.86
N VAL A 107 2.16 -2.19 -5.40
CA VAL A 107 3.53 -2.74 -5.26
C VAL A 107 4.59 -1.83 -5.89
N PRO A 108 4.43 -1.30 -7.12
CA PRO A 108 5.36 -0.32 -7.66
C PRO A 108 5.49 0.95 -6.81
N ALA A 109 4.37 1.47 -6.32
CA ALA A 109 4.37 2.66 -5.46
C ALA A 109 5.09 2.41 -4.13
N ALA A 110 4.82 1.28 -3.48
CA ALA A 110 5.44 0.89 -2.22
C ALA A 110 6.95 0.63 -2.38
N ALA A 111 7.37 0.04 -3.51
CA ALA A 111 8.77 -0.19 -3.80
C ALA A 111 9.58 1.13 -3.86
N VAL A 112 8.99 2.19 -4.41
CA VAL A 112 9.59 3.53 -4.43
C VAL A 112 9.77 4.07 -3.01
N TRP A 113 8.81 3.85 -2.10
CA TRP A 113 8.94 4.30 -0.71
C TRP A 113 10.05 3.57 0.03
N ILE A 114 10.20 2.25 -0.18
CA ILE A 114 11.31 1.48 0.39
C ILE A 114 12.67 1.90 -0.19
N GLU A 115 12.74 2.12 -1.50
CA GLU A 115 13.98 2.53 -2.18
C GLU A 115 14.51 3.86 -1.64
N TYR A 116 13.66 4.87 -1.54
CA TYR A 116 14.09 6.24 -1.20
C TYR A 116 14.02 6.56 0.29
N CYS A 117 13.09 5.94 1.02
CA CYS A 117 12.81 6.29 2.42
C CYS A 117 12.90 5.09 3.35
N GLY A 118 13.31 3.90 2.87
CA GLY A 118 13.30 2.65 3.64
C GLY A 118 14.06 2.74 4.95
N LYS A 119 15.26 3.34 4.96
CA LYS A 119 16.06 3.53 6.19
C LYS A 119 15.30 4.38 7.22
N GLU A 120 14.81 5.54 6.79
CA GLU A 120 14.07 6.44 7.67
C GLU A 120 12.80 5.76 8.20
N ILE A 121 12.08 5.02 7.34
CA ILE A 121 10.89 4.24 7.70
C ILE A 121 11.22 3.15 8.73
N HIS A 122 12.31 2.41 8.52
CA HIS A 122 12.77 1.36 9.42
C HIS A 122 13.19 1.91 10.78
N ASP A 123 13.93 3.02 10.80
CA ASP A 123 14.46 3.61 12.02
C ASP A 123 13.41 4.41 12.80
N LYS A 124 12.33 4.82 12.11
CA LYS A 124 11.21 5.49 12.75
C LYS A 124 10.47 4.52 13.66
N GLY A 125 10.19 4.99 14.87
CA GLY A 125 9.31 4.35 15.84
C GLY A 125 8.19 5.31 16.25
N GLY A 126 7.12 4.77 16.83
CA GLY A 126 6.04 5.57 17.41
C GLY A 126 4.83 5.73 16.48
N TYR A 127 3.96 6.68 16.78
CA TYR A 127 2.64 6.77 16.14
C TYR A 127 2.67 7.17 14.65
N ILE A 128 1.71 6.66 13.86
CA ILE A 128 1.40 7.12 12.50
C ILE A 128 0.13 7.98 12.58
N ASP A 129 0.23 9.25 12.22
CA ASP A 129 -0.95 10.12 12.13
C ASP A 129 -1.92 9.59 11.07
N GLN A 130 -3.22 9.51 11.41
CA GLN A 130 -4.30 9.00 10.55
C GLN A 130 -4.08 7.54 10.09
N GLU A 131 -3.69 6.68 11.03
CA GLU A 131 -3.61 5.25 10.77
C GLU A 131 -5.00 4.68 10.44
N ILE A 132 -5.18 4.29 9.17
CA ILE A 132 -6.32 3.51 8.74
C ILE A 132 -6.08 2.07 9.21
N PRO A 133 -7.02 1.44 9.94
CA PRO A 133 -6.88 0.05 10.35
C PRO A 133 -6.63 -0.84 9.15
N ALA A 134 -5.62 -1.72 9.28
CA ALA A 134 -5.47 -2.84 8.38
C ALA A 134 -6.76 -3.66 8.40
N TRP A 135 -7.24 -4.10 7.23
CA TRP A 135 -8.55 -4.77 7.15
C TRP A 135 -8.64 -5.93 8.14
N ASP A 136 -7.65 -6.81 8.13
CA ASP A 136 -7.70 -8.07 8.86
C ASP A 136 -6.35 -8.80 8.98
N LYS A 137 -5.41 -8.56 8.06
CA LYS A 137 -4.15 -9.32 8.00
C LYS A 137 -3.10 -8.85 9.03
N TRP A 138 -3.09 -7.57 9.40
CA TRP A 138 -2.21 -7.06 10.46
C TRP A 138 -2.99 -6.92 11.78
N THR A 139 -2.58 -7.65 12.82
CA THR A 139 -3.17 -7.62 14.17
C THR A 139 -2.23 -7.05 15.23
N GLY A 140 -1.03 -6.60 14.82
CA GLY A 140 -0.04 -6.02 15.73
C GLY A 140 -0.32 -4.56 16.07
N PRO A 141 0.55 -3.93 16.88
CA PRO A 141 0.33 -2.58 17.37
C PRO A 141 0.33 -1.53 16.25
N ALA A 142 -0.41 -0.46 16.53
CA ALA A 142 -0.48 0.73 15.70
C ALA A 142 0.88 1.46 15.62
N GLY A 143 1.13 2.14 14.49
CA GLY A 143 2.29 2.99 14.29
C GLY A 143 3.47 2.37 13.52
N TRP A 144 4.62 3.03 13.64
CA TRP A 144 5.93 2.61 13.18
C TRP A 144 6.55 1.66 14.20
N SER A 145 6.82 0.41 13.80
CA SER A 145 7.63 -0.52 14.58
C SER A 145 8.38 -1.47 13.65
N LYS A 146 9.28 -2.27 14.22
CA LYS A 146 10.01 -3.31 13.47
C LYS A 146 9.11 -4.47 13.04
N GLU A 147 7.95 -4.63 13.67
CA GLU A 147 7.06 -5.76 13.41
C GLU A 147 6.27 -5.57 12.10
N PRO A 148 5.65 -4.40 11.81
CA PRO A 148 5.15 -4.07 10.48
C PRO A 148 6.26 -4.24 9.44
N TRP A 149 7.47 -3.72 9.67
CA TRP A 149 8.56 -3.85 8.71
C TRP A 149 8.84 -5.32 8.30
N ALA A 150 8.96 -6.23 9.27
CA ALA A 150 9.16 -7.65 8.98
C ALA A 150 7.98 -8.26 8.20
N PHE A 151 6.75 -7.91 8.59
CA PHE A 151 5.55 -8.35 7.88
C PHE A 151 5.49 -7.83 6.44
N TRP A 152 5.91 -6.58 6.19
CA TRP A 152 5.92 -5.98 4.85
C TRP A 152 6.86 -6.72 3.92
N LYS A 153 8.02 -7.11 4.46
CA LYS A 153 9.02 -7.92 3.75
C LYS A 153 8.45 -9.28 3.38
N GLU A 154 7.84 -10.00 4.34
CA GLU A 154 7.18 -11.28 4.09
C GLU A 154 6.10 -11.17 3.00
N ARG A 155 5.30 -10.08 3.03
CA ARG A 155 4.28 -9.83 2.01
C ARG A 155 4.89 -9.60 0.64
N PHE A 156 5.98 -8.83 0.50
CA PHE A 156 6.65 -8.67 -0.79
C PHE A 156 7.22 -10.00 -1.33
N GLU A 157 7.78 -10.85 -0.45
CA GLU A 157 8.21 -12.20 -0.82
C GLU A 157 7.03 -13.03 -1.36
N TRP A 158 5.91 -13.07 -0.64
CA TRP A 158 4.71 -13.76 -1.09
C TRP A 158 4.18 -13.20 -2.43
N ILE A 159 4.06 -11.88 -2.57
CA ILE A 159 3.61 -11.18 -3.78
C ILE A 159 4.43 -11.61 -5.00
N SER A 160 5.74 -11.79 -4.85
CA SER A 160 6.62 -12.23 -5.95
C SER A 160 6.23 -13.58 -6.55
N THR A 161 5.46 -14.39 -5.80
CA THR A 161 4.98 -15.72 -6.21
C THR A 161 3.55 -15.74 -6.78
N VAL A 162 2.74 -14.71 -6.52
CA VAL A 162 1.29 -14.70 -6.83
C VAL A 162 1.04 -14.59 -8.34
N THR A 163 0.65 -15.68 -8.98
CA THR A 163 0.49 -15.77 -10.45
C THR A 163 -0.66 -14.96 -11.02
N ALA A 164 -1.64 -14.56 -10.18
CA ALA A 164 -2.72 -13.65 -10.54
C ALA A 164 -2.24 -12.20 -10.81
N LEU A 165 -1.01 -11.86 -10.40
CA LEU A 165 -0.41 -10.54 -10.61
C LEU A 165 0.40 -10.47 -11.91
N ASP A 166 0.55 -9.25 -12.42
CA ASP A 166 1.35 -8.99 -13.60
C ASP A 166 2.80 -9.44 -13.37
N ARG A 167 3.42 -9.99 -14.42
CA ARG A 167 4.81 -10.46 -14.34
C ARG A 167 5.76 -9.34 -13.91
N GLN A 168 5.47 -8.09 -14.28
CA GLN A 168 6.25 -6.93 -13.88
C GLN A 168 6.10 -6.64 -12.39
N THR A 169 4.89 -6.66 -11.85
CA THR A 169 4.60 -6.50 -10.41
C THR A 169 5.38 -7.50 -9.58
N ARG A 170 5.35 -8.78 -9.96
CA ARG A 170 6.12 -9.84 -9.27
C ARG A 170 7.62 -9.59 -9.30
N LYS A 171 8.18 -9.11 -10.42
CA LYS A 171 9.59 -8.74 -10.52
C LYS A 171 9.94 -7.51 -9.68
N ILE A 172 9.02 -6.54 -9.57
CA ILE A 172 9.25 -5.36 -8.75
C ILE A 172 9.27 -5.74 -7.27
N ALA A 173 8.39 -6.66 -6.84
CA ALA A 173 8.27 -7.10 -5.45
C ALA A 173 9.57 -7.71 -4.88
N THR A 174 10.49 -8.22 -5.71
CA THR A 174 11.77 -8.75 -5.20
C THR A 174 12.73 -7.65 -4.73
N LYS A 175 12.67 -6.45 -5.33
CA LYS A 175 13.60 -5.35 -5.01
C LYS A 175 13.41 -4.80 -3.59
N PRO A 176 12.18 -4.54 -3.11
CA PRO A 176 11.96 -4.17 -1.71
C PRO A 176 12.53 -5.19 -0.73
N VAL A 177 12.38 -6.49 -0.99
CA VAL A 177 12.91 -7.54 -0.10
C VAL A 177 14.43 -7.44 0.06
N GLU A 178 15.14 -7.27 -1.05
CA GLU A 178 16.60 -7.07 -1.06
C GLU A 178 17.00 -5.80 -0.31
N GLN A 179 16.33 -4.68 -0.60
CA GLN A 179 16.59 -3.40 0.04
C GLN A 179 16.32 -3.44 1.55
N MET A 180 15.20 -4.06 1.95
CA MET A 180 14.82 -4.18 3.35
C MET A 180 15.83 -5.06 4.11
N THR A 181 16.30 -6.14 3.49
CA THR A 181 17.37 -6.99 4.05
C THR A 181 18.68 -6.22 4.23
N SER A 182 19.05 -5.38 3.26
CA SER A 182 20.25 -4.55 3.35
C SER A 182 20.15 -3.54 4.51
N ILE A 183 19.00 -2.88 4.67
CA ILE A 183 18.73 -1.94 5.76
C ILE A 183 18.79 -2.64 7.12
N GLU A 184 18.20 -3.84 7.25
CA GLU A 184 18.26 -4.66 8.48
C GLU A 184 19.70 -5.02 8.88
N ARG A 185 20.60 -5.22 7.91
CA ARG A 185 22.01 -5.53 8.13
C ARG A 185 22.89 -4.29 8.35
N GLY A 186 22.33 -3.09 8.18
CA GLY A 186 23.11 -1.84 8.18
C GLY A 186 24.05 -1.72 6.98
N GLU A 187 23.77 -2.42 5.89
CA GLU A 187 24.52 -2.41 4.63
C GLU A 187 24.02 -1.31 3.66
N ASP A 188 23.04 -0.51 4.10
CA ASP A 188 22.49 0.60 3.35
C ASP A 188 23.49 1.76 3.34
N GLY A 189 24.44 1.66 2.40
CA GLY A 189 25.48 2.64 2.16
C GLY A 189 24.92 4.06 2.19
N ILE A 190 25.54 4.90 3.01
CA ILE A 190 25.37 6.35 3.01
C ILE A 190 25.55 6.81 1.55
N ILE A 191 24.46 7.28 0.94
CA ILE A 191 24.50 8.15 -0.24
C ILE A 191 24.24 9.57 0.26
#